data_AF-A0A6L8NDP3-F1
#
_entry.id   AF-A0A6L8NDP3-F1
#
_cell.length_a   1.000
_cell.length_b   1.000
_cell.length_c   1.000
_cell.angle_alpha   90.00
_cell.angle_beta   90.00
_cell.angle_gamma   90.00
#
_symmetry.space_group_name_H-M   'P 1'
#
loop_
_entity.id
_entity.type
_entity.pdbx_description
1 polymer ?
#
loop_
_entity_poly.entity_id
_entity_poly.type
_entity_poly.pdbx_seq_one_letter_code
_entity_poly.pdbx_strand_id
1 'polypeptide(L)'
;MKSTTRCSVAAVLACMASAVGAGSAAAVSVPVTLPLESLETVLPVPAPELSTGVPVPVPGAPQAPEHVAGRMLPYGTLPQIPLSSELPVTELGVPVTEPLGESTLGVARATSEAAELSLATPGASLGAPLSAPRPELYGQPEPVLPELALLTPEFRGAPAAGVLFH
;
A
#
# COMPACT_ATOMS: atom_id res chain seq x y z
N MET A 1 27.28 18.42 -43.40
CA MET A 1 27.03 18.99 -42.06
C MET A 1 25.54 19.31 -41.99
N LYS A 2 24.71 18.92 -41.01
CA LYS A 2 24.89 18.14 -39.79
C LYS A 2 23.46 17.72 -39.38
N SER A 3 23.23 16.42 -39.29
CA SER A 3 21.97 15.77 -38.87
C SER A 3 21.84 15.87 -37.34
N THR A 4 21.64 17.07 -36.80
CA THR A 4 21.67 17.29 -35.34
C THR A 4 20.29 17.48 -34.71
N THR A 5 19.25 17.82 -35.47
CA THR A 5 17.95 18.21 -34.89
C THR A 5 17.07 17.01 -34.51
N ARG A 6 17.24 15.85 -35.15
CA ARG A 6 16.42 14.65 -34.87
C ARG A 6 16.93 13.85 -33.65
N CYS A 7 18.19 14.05 -33.27
CA CYS A 7 18.79 13.33 -32.15
C CYS A 7 18.39 13.93 -30.80
N SER A 8 18.16 15.25 -30.72
CA SER A 8 17.78 15.91 -29.47
C SER A 8 16.35 15.60 -29.02
N VAL A 9 15.40 15.44 -29.95
CA VAL A 9 14.00 15.12 -29.60
C VAL A 9 13.87 13.69 -29.07
N ALA A 10 14.64 12.74 -29.63
CA ALA A 10 14.66 11.36 -29.16
C ALA A 10 15.24 11.24 -27.73
N ALA A 11 16.26 12.04 -27.41
CA ALA A 11 16.84 12.07 -26.06
C ALA A 11 15.88 12.65 -25.01
N VAL A 12 15.11 13.68 -25.36
CA VAL A 12 14.12 14.29 -24.44
C VAL A 12 12.94 13.34 -24.17
N LEU A 13 12.48 12.59 -25.17
CA LEU A 13 11.43 11.58 -24.99
C LEU A 13 11.91 10.38 -24.15
N ALA A 14 13.18 9.98 -24.29
CA ALA A 14 13.77 8.92 -23.46
C ALA A 14 13.92 9.35 -21.99
N CYS A 15 14.28 10.62 -21.72
CA CYS A 15 14.39 11.12 -20.35
C CYS A 15 13.04 11.25 -19.62
N MET A 16 11.95 11.57 -20.33
CA MET A 16 10.60 11.61 -19.74
C MET A 16 10.07 10.22 -19.38
N ALA A 17 10.49 9.17 -20.10
CA ALA A 17 10.11 7.80 -19.76
C ALA A 17 10.80 7.28 -18.48
N SER A 18 12.04 7.71 -18.21
CA SER A 18 12.78 7.33 -17.00
C SER A 18 12.29 7.99 -15.70
N ALA A 19 11.48 9.06 -15.78
CA ALA A 19 10.95 9.75 -14.60
C ALA A 19 9.62 9.19 -14.08
N VAL A 20 8.97 8.29 -14.83
CA VAL A 20 7.71 7.62 -14.43
C VAL A 20 7.97 6.24 -13.81
N GLY A 21 9.21 5.78 -13.80
CA GLY A 21 9.58 4.41 -13.44
C GLY A 21 9.96 4.16 -11.98
N ALA A 22 9.24 4.71 -11.00
CA ALA A 22 9.20 4.10 -9.66
C ALA A 22 8.11 3.02 -9.67
N GLY A 23 8.27 2.02 -10.55
CA GLY A 23 7.37 0.88 -10.60
C GLY A 23 7.48 0.13 -9.28
N SER A 24 6.36 0.05 -8.56
CA SER A 24 6.21 -0.86 -7.44
C SER A 24 6.67 -2.24 -7.90
N ALA A 25 7.63 -2.83 -7.18
CA ALA A 25 7.93 -4.24 -7.38
C ALA A 25 6.61 -5.01 -7.31
N ALA A 26 6.37 -5.90 -8.29
CA ALA A 26 5.16 -6.70 -8.35
C ALA A 26 4.94 -7.33 -6.98
N ALA A 27 3.82 -6.99 -6.35
CA ALA A 27 3.46 -7.56 -5.07
C ALA A 27 3.32 -9.07 -5.25
N VAL A 28 3.92 -9.82 -4.33
CA VAL A 28 3.92 -11.29 -4.37
C VAL A 28 3.06 -11.76 -3.22
N SER A 29 2.18 -12.71 -3.47
CA SER A 29 1.41 -13.39 -2.43
C SER A 29 1.87 -14.84 -2.27
N VAL A 30 1.79 -15.34 -1.04
CA VAL A 30 2.09 -16.76 -0.75
C VAL A 30 0.77 -17.49 -0.54
N PRO A 31 0.43 -18.51 -1.36
CA PRO A 31 -0.84 -19.23 -1.21
C PRO A 31 -0.89 -20.02 0.09
N VAL A 32 -2.04 -19.99 0.76
CA VAL A 32 -2.33 -20.66 2.02
C VAL A 32 -3.76 -21.22 1.98
N THR A 33 -3.87 -22.52 2.22
CA THR A 33 -5.16 -23.17 2.49
C THR A 33 -5.35 -23.26 4.00
N LEU A 34 -6.50 -22.83 4.49
CA LEU A 34 -6.82 -22.83 5.92
C LEU A 34 -7.56 -24.13 6.28
N PRO A 35 -7.08 -24.89 7.28
CA PRO A 35 -7.75 -26.09 7.76
C PRO A 35 -8.98 -25.69 8.59
N LEU A 36 -10.17 -26.00 8.10
CA LEU A 36 -11.46 -25.65 8.74
C LEU A 36 -12.24 -26.87 9.24
N GLU A 37 -11.60 -28.04 9.30
CA GLU A 37 -12.19 -29.33 9.71
C GLU A 37 -12.70 -29.29 11.15
N SER A 38 -12.11 -28.44 11.99
CA SER A 38 -12.58 -28.23 13.36
C SER A 38 -13.99 -27.63 13.44
N LEU A 39 -14.48 -26.98 12.37
CA LEU A 39 -15.84 -26.41 12.34
C LEU A 39 -16.93 -27.49 12.35
N GLU A 40 -16.64 -28.70 11.88
CA GLU A 40 -17.60 -29.82 11.89
C GLU A 40 -18.00 -30.25 13.30
N THR A 41 -17.17 -29.91 14.31
CA THR A 41 -17.47 -30.21 15.71
C THR A 41 -18.50 -29.23 16.29
N VAL A 42 -18.62 -28.04 15.70
CA VAL A 42 -19.43 -26.93 16.21
C VAL A 42 -20.67 -26.70 15.35
N LEU A 43 -20.55 -26.91 14.04
CA LEU A 43 -21.62 -26.72 13.07
C LEU A 43 -22.00 -28.09 12.49
N PRO A 44 -23.30 -28.43 12.39
CA PRO A 44 -23.77 -29.68 11.81
C PRO A 44 -23.76 -29.62 10.27
N VAL A 45 -22.66 -29.12 9.70
CA VAL A 45 -22.42 -29.06 8.26
C VAL A 45 -20.98 -29.53 7.99
N PRO A 46 -20.71 -30.11 6.80
CA PRO A 46 -19.35 -30.43 6.40
C PRO A 46 -18.46 -29.18 6.41
N ALA A 47 -17.17 -29.37 6.68
CA ALA A 47 -16.22 -28.26 6.75
C ALA A 47 -16.18 -27.48 5.44
N PRO A 48 -16.22 -26.14 5.49
CA PRO A 48 -15.94 -25.32 4.31
C PRO A 48 -14.45 -25.36 3.98
N GLU A 49 -14.10 -25.16 2.71
CA GLU A 49 -12.72 -24.99 2.26
C GLU A 49 -12.42 -23.50 2.06
N LEU A 50 -11.32 -23.01 2.64
CA LEU A 50 -10.89 -21.61 2.47
C LEU A 50 -9.44 -21.58 1.95
N SER A 51 -9.27 -21.00 0.76
CA SER A 51 -7.98 -20.77 0.12
C SER A 51 -7.75 -19.28 -0.07
N THR A 52 -6.59 -18.77 0.33
CA THR A 52 -6.23 -17.36 0.18
C THR A 52 -4.73 -17.22 0.01
N GLY A 53 -4.23 -15.99 -0.14
CA GLY A 53 -2.81 -15.70 -0.06
C GLY A 53 -2.45 -14.87 1.18
N VAL A 54 -1.18 -14.89 1.57
CA VAL A 54 -0.62 -13.91 2.52
C VAL A 54 -0.01 -12.76 1.73
N PRO A 55 -0.45 -11.51 1.94
CA PRO A 55 0.12 -10.34 1.27
C PRO A 55 1.55 -10.09 1.75
N VAL A 56 2.50 -9.94 0.81
CA VAL A 56 3.88 -9.54 1.14
C VAL A 56 4.09 -8.07 0.78
N PRO A 57 4.13 -7.15 1.76
CA PRO A 57 4.35 -5.74 1.47
C PRO A 57 5.81 -5.52 1.03
N VAL A 58 5.97 -4.76 -0.05
CA VAL A 58 7.28 -4.36 -0.57
C VAL A 58 7.49 -2.87 -0.32
N PRO A 59 8.55 -2.49 0.41
CA PRO A 59 8.89 -1.09 0.60
C PRO A 59 9.38 -0.42 -0.68
N GLY A 60 8.89 0.79 -0.93
CA GLY A 60 9.38 1.70 -1.96
C GLY A 60 10.42 2.69 -1.43
N ALA A 61 10.74 3.70 -2.24
CA ALA A 61 11.67 4.76 -1.85
C ALA A 61 11.02 5.72 -0.84
N PRO A 62 11.72 6.11 0.24
CA PRO A 62 11.20 7.11 1.18
C PRO A 62 10.88 8.43 0.47
N GLN A 63 9.78 9.07 0.87
CA GLN A 63 9.42 10.40 0.37
C GLN A 63 10.47 11.43 0.79
N ALA A 64 10.89 12.27 -0.14
CA ALA A 64 11.94 13.25 0.14
C ALA A 64 11.43 14.34 1.09
N PRO A 65 12.29 14.82 2.02
CA PRO A 65 11.94 15.95 2.87
C PRO A 65 11.83 17.24 2.03
N GLU A 66 10.83 18.07 2.34
CA GLU A 66 10.54 19.30 1.60
C GLU A 66 10.98 20.53 2.38
N HIS A 67 11.73 21.44 1.75
CA HIS A 67 12.10 22.69 2.40
C HIS A 67 10.90 23.65 2.42
N VAL A 68 10.58 24.17 3.61
CA VAL A 68 9.49 25.13 3.80
C VAL A 68 10.08 26.48 4.22
N ALA A 69 9.73 27.53 3.47
CA ALA A 69 10.20 28.88 3.76
C ALA A 69 9.86 29.29 5.20
N GLY A 70 10.83 29.88 5.89
CA GLY A 70 10.68 30.28 7.30
C GLY A 70 10.93 29.17 8.32
N ARG A 71 11.16 27.92 7.90
CA ARG A 71 11.59 26.82 8.77
C ARG A 71 13.06 26.48 8.52
N MET A 72 13.79 26.24 9.60
CA MET A 72 15.20 25.82 9.55
C MET A 72 15.36 24.32 9.26
N LEU A 73 14.38 23.50 9.64
CA LEU A 73 14.32 22.08 9.31
C LEU A 73 13.26 21.84 8.23
N PRO A 74 13.49 20.88 7.32
CA PRO A 74 12.52 20.55 6.30
C PRO A 74 11.28 19.86 6.90
N TYR A 75 10.19 19.91 6.16
CA TYR A 75 9.02 19.09 6.42
C TYR A 75 9.34 17.62 6.09
N GLY A 76 8.80 16.70 6.88
CA GLY A 76 9.10 15.26 6.73
C GLY A 76 10.52 14.87 7.14
N THR A 77 11.06 15.44 8.23
CA THR A 77 12.38 15.06 8.80
C THR A 77 12.51 13.55 9.07
N LEU A 78 11.41 12.90 9.44
CA LEU A 78 11.25 11.45 9.36
C LEU A 78 10.33 11.18 8.16
N PRO A 79 10.87 10.66 7.05
CA PRO A 79 10.10 10.48 5.82
C PRO A 79 9.09 9.34 5.95
N GLN A 80 7.99 9.44 5.21
CA GLN A 80 7.09 8.31 5.00
C GLN A 80 7.69 7.34 3.98
N ILE A 81 7.51 6.04 4.22
CA ILE A 81 7.93 4.99 3.31
C ILE A 81 6.67 4.43 2.65
N PRO A 82 6.52 4.58 1.32
CA PRO A 82 5.44 3.92 0.60
C PRO A 82 5.66 2.41 0.62
N LEU A 83 4.57 1.65 0.78
CA LEU A 83 4.54 0.19 0.73
C LEU A 83 3.54 -0.21 -0.35
N SER A 84 3.95 -1.09 -1.27
CA SER A 84 3.05 -1.73 -2.22
C SER A 84 2.78 -3.16 -1.79
N SER A 85 1.54 -3.61 -1.88
CA SER A 85 1.15 -4.99 -1.62
C SER A 85 0.00 -5.38 -2.54
N GLU A 86 -0.38 -6.65 -2.53
CA GLU A 86 -1.54 -7.17 -3.24
C GLU A 86 -2.41 -7.89 -2.21
N LEU A 87 -3.69 -7.57 -2.19
CA LEU A 87 -4.70 -8.41 -1.56
C LEU A 87 -4.93 -9.60 -2.49
N PRO A 88 -4.59 -10.82 -2.08
CA PRO A 88 -4.65 -11.98 -2.95
C PRO A 88 -6.08 -12.48 -3.17
N VAL A 89 -6.24 -13.28 -4.23
CA VAL A 89 -7.48 -14.03 -4.47
C VAL A 89 -7.83 -14.85 -3.24
N THR A 90 -9.09 -14.78 -2.84
CA THR A 90 -9.64 -15.58 -1.72
C THR A 90 -10.82 -16.36 -2.25
N GLU A 91 -10.85 -17.67 -2.00
CA GLU A 91 -11.92 -18.56 -2.39
C GLU A 91 -12.44 -19.30 -1.15
N LEU A 92 -13.76 -19.24 -0.96
CA LEU A 92 -14.48 -19.99 0.07
C LEU A 92 -15.46 -20.94 -0.62
N GLY A 93 -15.30 -22.25 -0.40
CA GLY A 93 -16.24 -23.28 -0.81
C GLY A 93 -17.03 -23.78 0.39
N VAL A 94 -18.36 -23.70 0.34
CA VAL A 94 -19.25 -24.21 1.39
C VAL A 94 -20.10 -25.35 0.81
N PRO A 95 -19.97 -26.58 1.33
CA PRO A 95 -20.85 -27.68 0.95
C PRO A 95 -22.29 -27.36 1.35
N VAL A 96 -23.22 -27.45 0.39
CA VAL A 96 -24.65 -27.24 0.63
C VAL A 96 -25.28 -28.61 0.87
N THR A 97 -25.78 -28.85 2.07
CA THR A 97 -26.44 -30.11 2.42
C THR A 97 -27.94 -30.06 2.16
N GLU A 98 -28.52 -31.22 1.90
CA GLU A 98 -29.96 -31.37 1.77
C GLU A 98 -30.63 -31.20 3.14
N PRO A 99 -31.65 -30.34 3.29
CA PRO A 99 -32.23 -30.04 4.61
C PRO A 99 -32.93 -31.24 5.27
N LEU A 100 -33.19 -32.31 4.51
CA LEU A 100 -33.89 -33.52 4.95
C LEU A 100 -33.06 -34.81 4.78
N GLY A 101 -31.81 -34.70 4.34
CA GLY A 101 -30.95 -35.85 4.02
C GLY A 101 -29.48 -35.57 4.35
N GLU A 102 -28.64 -36.61 4.26
CA GLU A 102 -27.19 -36.47 4.45
C GLU A 102 -26.43 -36.23 3.12
N SER A 103 -27.16 -36.09 2.01
CA SER A 103 -26.61 -35.77 0.70
C SER A 103 -26.12 -34.32 0.63
N THR A 104 -24.99 -34.12 -0.05
CA THR A 104 -24.54 -32.78 -0.48
C THR A 104 -25.19 -32.46 -1.82
N LEU A 105 -25.93 -31.35 -1.88
CA LEU A 105 -26.62 -30.83 -3.07
C LEU A 105 -25.67 -30.11 -4.03
N GLY A 106 -24.58 -29.54 -3.53
CA GLY A 106 -23.61 -28.78 -4.32
C GLY A 106 -22.62 -28.02 -3.45
N VAL A 107 -21.89 -27.08 -4.06
CA VAL A 107 -20.93 -26.21 -3.34
C VAL A 107 -21.24 -24.76 -3.67
N ALA A 108 -21.62 -23.99 -2.66
CA ALA A 108 -21.70 -22.53 -2.78
C ALA A 108 -20.29 -21.95 -2.74
N ARG A 109 -19.94 -21.08 -3.68
CA ARG A 109 -18.61 -20.45 -3.74
C ARG A 109 -18.72 -18.95 -3.55
N ALA A 110 -17.86 -18.41 -2.69
CA ALA A 110 -17.60 -16.98 -2.61
C ALA A 110 -16.15 -16.74 -3.03
N THR A 111 -15.94 -15.78 -3.91
CA THR A 111 -14.60 -15.43 -4.40
C THR A 111 -14.35 -13.93 -4.25
N SER A 112 -13.12 -13.58 -3.87
CA SER A 112 -12.59 -12.23 -3.94
C SER A 112 -11.53 -12.19 -5.02
N GLU A 113 -11.60 -11.20 -5.89
CA GLU A 113 -10.54 -10.95 -6.88
C GLU A 113 -9.31 -10.36 -6.19
N ALA A 114 -8.14 -10.52 -6.84
CA ALA A 114 -6.93 -9.86 -6.39
C ALA A 114 -7.08 -8.33 -6.54
N ALA A 115 -6.58 -7.58 -5.57
CA ALA A 115 -6.63 -6.13 -5.58
C ALA A 115 -5.30 -5.51 -5.13
N GLU A 116 -4.81 -4.52 -5.84
CA GLU A 116 -3.62 -3.79 -5.42
C GLU A 116 -3.88 -2.97 -4.15
N LEU A 117 -2.89 -2.96 -3.26
CA LEU A 117 -2.86 -2.18 -2.03
C LEU A 117 -1.68 -1.21 -2.05
N SER A 118 -1.95 0.05 -1.75
CA SER A 118 -0.95 1.08 -1.55
C SER A 118 -1.05 1.61 -0.13
N LEU A 119 0.07 1.61 0.59
CA LEU A 119 0.16 2.11 1.95
C LEU A 119 1.32 3.10 2.07
N ALA A 120 1.28 3.97 3.08
CA ALA A 120 2.42 4.76 3.50
C ALA A 120 2.62 4.62 5.00
N THR A 121 3.86 4.41 5.44
CA THR A 121 4.17 4.39 6.88
C THR A 121 3.87 5.75 7.51
N PRO A 122 3.68 5.81 8.84
CA PRO A 122 3.75 7.09 9.54
C PRO A 122 5.07 7.79 9.26
N GLY A 123 5.03 9.13 9.29
CA GLY A 123 6.22 9.98 9.22
C GLY A 123 6.14 11.06 10.29
N ALA A 124 7.14 11.93 10.35
CA ALA A 124 7.14 13.04 11.29
C ALA A 124 7.93 14.25 10.78
N SER A 125 7.55 15.44 11.24
CA SER A 125 8.30 16.68 11.03
C SER A 125 8.65 17.31 12.37
N LEU A 126 9.92 17.68 12.53
CA LEU A 126 10.43 18.40 13.68
C LEU A 126 10.66 19.88 13.31
N GLY A 127 10.19 20.78 14.15
CA GLY A 127 10.55 22.20 14.12
C GLY A 127 11.90 22.42 14.81
N ALA A 128 12.74 23.29 14.23
CA ALA A 128 14.00 23.66 14.87
C ALA A 128 13.72 24.46 16.16
N PRO A 129 14.61 24.38 17.17
CA PRO A 129 14.53 25.23 18.36
C PRO A 129 14.97 26.68 18.09
N LEU A 130 15.23 27.03 16.82
CA LEU A 130 15.67 28.35 16.37
C LEU A 130 14.77 28.83 15.23
N SER A 131 14.43 30.11 15.24
CA SER A 131 13.74 30.78 14.14
C SER A 131 14.65 30.92 12.91
N ALA A 132 14.05 31.21 11.76
CA ALA A 132 14.82 31.61 10.58
C ALA A 132 15.55 32.95 10.84
N PRO A 133 16.69 33.22 10.17
CA PRO A 133 17.38 34.50 10.23
C PRO A 133 16.43 35.70 10.01
N ARG A 134 16.44 36.67 10.93
CA ARG A 134 15.55 37.84 10.88
C ARG A 134 16.32 39.13 10.59
N PRO A 135 15.90 39.96 9.62
CA PRO A 135 16.60 41.22 9.31
C PRO A 135 16.58 42.20 10.49
N GLU A 136 15.53 42.20 11.31
CA GLU A 136 15.39 43.04 12.51
C GLU A 136 16.42 42.70 13.60
N LEU A 137 16.97 41.48 13.55
CA LEU A 137 18.00 40.98 14.47
C LEU A 137 19.37 40.88 13.78
N TYR A 138 19.62 41.68 12.74
CA TYR A 138 20.86 41.63 11.94
C TYR A 138 21.15 40.24 11.35
N GLY A 139 20.10 39.49 11.01
CA GLY A 139 20.19 38.11 10.51
C GLY A 139 20.38 37.06 11.60
N GLN A 140 20.37 37.42 12.88
CA GLN A 140 20.49 36.44 13.97
C GLN A 140 19.16 35.68 14.16
N PRO A 141 19.21 34.36 14.38
CA PRO A 141 18.05 33.58 14.78
C PRO A 141 17.75 33.78 16.28
N GLU A 142 16.50 33.53 16.65
CA GLU A 142 16.01 33.61 18.03
C GLU A 142 15.55 32.22 18.51
N PRO A 143 15.71 31.87 19.80
CA PRO A 143 15.15 30.64 20.35
C PRO A 143 13.61 30.59 20.21
N VAL A 144 13.10 29.45 19.75
CA VAL A 144 11.65 29.18 19.67
C VAL A 144 11.36 27.79 20.24
N LEU A 145 10.11 27.58 20.67
CA LEU A 145 9.68 26.27 21.13
C LEU A 145 9.66 25.29 19.92
N PRO A 146 10.32 24.12 20.01
CA PRO A 146 10.27 23.15 18.93
C PRO A 146 8.88 22.54 18.80
N GLU A 147 8.44 22.39 17.56
CA GLU A 147 7.17 21.75 17.21
C GLU A 147 7.40 20.31 16.73
N LEU A 148 6.44 19.43 16.96
CA LEU A 148 6.43 18.07 16.41
C LEU A 148 5.11 17.84 15.69
N ALA A 149 5.18 17.42 14.42
CA ALA A 149 4.04 16.97 13.65
C ALA A 149 4.20 15.50 13.30
N LEU A 150 3.12 14.73 13.43
CA LEU A 150 3.04 13.34 12.96
C LEU A 150 2.28 13.32 11.63
N LEU A 151 2.87 12.67 10.63
CA LEU A 151 2.24 12.42 9.34
C LEU A 151 1.40 11.15 9.47
N THR A 152 0.12 11.25 9.14
CA THR A 152 -0.80 10.11 9.21
C THR A 152 -0.41 9.05 8.20
N PRO A 153 -0.44 7.76 8.57
CA PRO A 153 -0.28 6.69 7.59
C PRO A 153 -1.42 6.73 6.57
N GLU A 154 -1.13 6.30 5.36
CA GLU A 154 -2.12 6.21 4.28
C GLU A 154 -2.38 4.74 3.93
N PHE A 155 -3.63 4.45 3.52
CA PHE A 155 -4.05 3.15 3.02
C PHE A 155 -5.05 3.35 1.88
N ARG A 156 -4.80 2.71 0.74
CA ARG A 156 -5.67 2.73 -0.44
C ARG A 156 -5.74 1.34 -1.06
N GLY A 157 -6.96 0.93 -1.39
CA GLY A 157 -7.26 -0.30 -2.11
C GLY A 157 -8.72 -0.30 -2.56
N ALA A 158 -9.06 -1.18 -3.50
CA ALA A 158 -10.42 -1.33 -4.02
C ALA A 158 -10.80 -2.82 -4.12
N PRO A 159 -10.98 -3.51 -2.98
CA PRO A 159 -11.32 -4.93 -2.99
C PRO A 159 -12.75 -5.16 -3.51
N ALA A 160 -12.94 -6.26 -4.23
CA ALA A 160 -14.23 -6.71 -4.73
C ALA A 160 -14.43 -8.20 -4.45
N ALA A 161 -15.66 -8.58 -4.12
CA ALA A 161 -16.04 -9.96 -3.86
C ALA A 161 -17.41 -10.27 -4.48
N GLY A 162 -17.57 -11.53 -4.91
CA GLY A 162 -18.80 -12.06 -5.50
C GLY A 162 -19.16 -13.42 -4.92
N VAL A 163 -20.43 -13.82 -5.09
CA VAL A 163 -20.94 -15.13 -4.68
C VAL A 163 -21.56 -15.81 -5.89
N LEU A 164 -21.20 -17.07 -6.12
CA LEU A 164 -21.69 -17.91 -7.19
C LEU A 164 -22.24 -19.22 -6.60
N PHE A 165 -23.40 -19.65 -7.11
CA PHE A 165 -24.02 -20.92 -6.74
C PHE A 165 -24.00 -21.84 -7.97
N HIS A 166 -23.46 -23.05 -7.80
CA HIS A 166 -23.39 -24.09 -8.82
C HIS A 166 -24.01 -25.39 -8.31
#